data_AF-A0AAV5VFE7-F1
#
_entry.id   AF-A0AAV5VFE7-F1
#
_cell.length_a   1.000
_cell.length_b   1.000
_cell.length_c   1.000
_cell.angle_alpha   90.00
_cell.angle_beta   90.00
_cell.angle_gamma   90.00
#
_symmetry.space_group_name_H-M   'P 1'
#
loop_
_entity.id
_entity.type
_entity.pdbx_description
1 polymer ?
#
loop_
_entity_poly.entity_id
_entity_poly.type
_entity_poly.pdbx_seq_one_letter_code
_entity_poly.pdbx_strand_id
1 'polypeptide(L)'
;QTRKLMTTHTDVVLQSVVGQEATFLLEADARSVFPRLFGDLESSQTHLGIRSFGVSVTTMEEVFLKVGELADASSPSRSSTVTSAVSAADVNSNSVDSDSSALKDLKPSHRITGFSLLAMQYQAMFAKRAVYFYRRWIQFIPQLFIPVGYLALMMWATQVIPSAKEVAPLTIDLKPYSPTPEKTAVILVENPQQNTTIVAEAVHAMDPMPIVTGTDNVTAEVFNLIGELGSRTFGIQYPVAFTSKTVLGQNLLVAMFDNFGYATPALAIALSDSLLGLTVHDDQEPYVFTAINHPLPPAAADTTKNRAVTQTTSFIIGYAIIVSMSMVVSGYCTFLIRERKKNSKHMQLLSGLPLWMYWLTAFLWDAITYLIPVACFIGIFFAFGVDELVGRATSIIDVLAI
;
A
#
# COMPACT_ATOMS: atom_id res chain seq x y z
N GLN A 1 21.69 6.27 64.91
CA GLN A 1 22.50 7.50 64.73
C GLN A 1 22.20 8.15 63.38
N THR A 2 22.24 7.41 62.27
CA THR A 2 21.88 7.89 60.91
C THR A 2 20.52 8.58 60.82
N ARG A 3 19.47 7.98 61.41
CA ARG A 3 18.12 8.59 61.47
C ARG A 3 18.14 9.98 62.14
N LYS A 4 18.94 10.18 63.19
CA LYS A 4 19.03 11.45 63.94
C LYS A 4 19.68 12.55 63.09
N LEU A 5 20.69 12.21 62.28
CA LEU A 5 21.30 13.13 61.33
C LEU A 5 20.26 13.52 60.26
N MET A 6 19.57 12.54 59.68
CA MET A 6 18.56 12.78 58.65
C MET A 6 17.38 13.64 59.13
N THR A 7 16.88 13.41 60.36
CA THR A 7 15.79 14.21 60.96
C THR A 7 16.19 15.66 61.27
N THR A 8 17.47 16.01 61.18
CA THR A 8 17.93 17.41 61.37
C THR A 8 17.63 18.26 60.14
N HIS A 9 17.53 17.64 58.96
CA HIS A 9 17.35 18.33 57.68
C HIS A 9 15.93 18.20 57.14
N THR A 10 15.29 17.06 57.31
CA THR A 10 13.97 16.74 56.74
C THR A 10 13.22 15.77 57.66
N ASP A 11 11.89 15.76 57.62
CA ASP A 11 11.14 14.70 58.30
C ASP A 11 11.35 13.38 57.56
N VAL A 12 11.82 12.36 58.28
CA VAL A 12 12.22 11.07 57.70
C VAL A 12 11.53 9.92 58.41
N VAL A 13 10.80 9.13 57.62
CA VAL A 13 10.12 7.92 58.09
C VAL A 13 10.96 6.70 57.73
N LEU A 14 11.23 5.84 58.71
CA LEU A 14 11.90 4.56 58.45
C LEU A 14 10.88 3.60 57.82
N GLN A 15 11.10 3.21 56.56
CA GLN A 15 10.17 2.36 55.80
C GLN A 15 10.44 0.88 56.01
N SER A 16 11.70 0.46 55.95
CA SER A 16 12.07 -0.94 56.21
C SER A 16 13.53 -1.06 56.64
N VAL A 17 13.82 -2.12 57.39
CA VAL A 17 15.20 -2.54 57.70
C VAL A 17 15.27 -4.01 57.35
N VAL A 18 16.10 -4.35 56.36
CA VAL A 18 16.28 -5.72 55.89
C VAL A 18 17.77 -6.06 55.93
N GLY A 19 18.15 -6.91 56.89
CA GLY A 19 19.54 -7.32 57.06
C GLY A 19 20.46 -6.14 57.38
N GLN A 20 21.33 -5.79 56.43
CA GLN A 20 22.31 -4.70 56.54
C GLN A 20 21.89 -3.42 55.80
N GLU A 21 20.68 -3.39 55.22
CA GLU A 21 20.15 -2.25 54.48
C GLU A 21 18.96 -1.64 55.23
N ALA A 22 18.90 -0.31 55.26
CA ALA A 22 17.81 0.44 55.85
C ALA A 22 17.27 1.44 54.81
N THR A 23 15.96 1.38 54.54
CA THR A 23 15.27 2.25 53.61
C THR A 23 14.52 3.33 54.36
N PHE A 24 14.80 4.58 54.01
CA PHE A 24 14.17 5.77 54.58
C PHE A 24 13.34 6.47 53.51
N LEU A 25 12.12 6.88 53.87
CA LEU A 25 11.24 7.67 53.02
C LEU A 25 11.45 9.15 53.34
N LEU A 26 11.76 9.95 52.31
CA LEU A 26 11.92 11.39 52.39
C LEU A 26 10.75 12.07 51.70
N GLU A 27 10.24 13.16 52.30
CA GLU A 27 9.16 13.94 51.69
C GLU A 27 9.64 14.74 50.48
N ALA A 28 8.80 14.79 49.44
CA ALA A 28 9.13 15.47 48.17
C ALA A 28 9.28 16.99 48.33
N ASP A 29 8.61 17.59 49.32
CA ASP A 29 8.61 19.03 49.57
C ASP A 29 9.97 19.54 50.06
N ALA A 30 10.80 18.65 50.62
CA ALA A 30 12.14 18.95 51.11
C ALA A 30 13.26 18.75 50.07
N ARG A 31 12.91 18.64 48.78
CA ARG A 31 13.87 18.39 47.68
C ARG A 31 15.01 19.41 47.60
N SER A 32 14.78 20.65 48.03
CA SER A 32 15.80 21.71 48.08
C SER A 32 16.90 21.44 49.12
N VAL A 33 16.61 20.63 50.14
CA VAL A 33 17.53 20.31 51.25
C VAL A 33 18.31 19.01 50.98
N PHE A 34 17.85 18.17 50.05
CA PHE A 34 18.49 16.89 49.70
C PHE A 34 19.99 17.01 49.36
N PRO A 35 20.48 18.01 48.60
CA PRO A 35 21.92 18.13 48.33
C PRO A 35 22.76 18.32 49.60
N ARG A 36 22.24 19.08 50.58
CA ARG A 36 22.93 19.28 51.86
C ARG A 36 22.88 18.02 52.72
N LEU A 37 21.72 17.38 52.78
CA LEU A 37 21.55 16.12 53.50
C LEU A 37 22.50 15.02 52.97
N PHE A 38 22.64 14.88 51.65
CA PHE A 38 23.55 13.89 51.07
C PHE A 38 25.02 14.24 51.30
N GLY A 39 25.39 15.53 51.29
CA GLY A 39 26.74 15.97 51.64
C GLY A 39 27.10 15.70 53.11
N ASP A 40 26.15 15.91 54.03
CA ASP A 40 26.34 15.63 55.46
C ASP A 40 26.40 14.12 55.74
N LEU A 41 25.65 13.30 54.98
CA LEU A 41 25.72 11.84 55.04
C LEU A 41 27.04 11.28 54.48
N GLU A 42 27.55 11.86 53.40
CA GLU A 42 28.82 11.46 52.79
C GLU A 42 30.01 11.83 53.68
N SER A 43 30.01 13.03 54.26
CA SER A 43 31.07 13.46 55.19
C SER A 43 31.09 12.67 56.51
N SER A 44 29.92 12.24 56.99
CA SER A 44 29.77 11.46 58.23
C SER A 44 29.75 9.94 58.01
N GLN A 45 30.05 9.47 56.79
CA GLN A 45 29.88 8.07 56.38
C GLN A 45 30.72 7.08 57.21
N THR A 46 31.99 7.43 57.48
CA THR A 46 32.92 6.62 58.28
C THR A 46 32.53 6.56 59.76
N HIS A 47 32.03 7.67 60.31
CA HIS A 47 31.59 7.77 61.70
C HIS A 47 30.24 7.05 61.94
N LEU A 48 29.36 7.03 60.94
CA LEU A 48 28.05 6.36 61.01
C LEU A 48 28.09 4.87 60.61
N GLY A 49 29.23 4.36 60.15
CA GLY A 49 29.38 2.97 59.73
C GLY A 49 28.62 2.60 58.45
N ILE A 50 28.37 3.57 57.56
CA ILE A 50 27.61 3.36 56.32
C ILE A 50 28.57 2.96 55.20
N ARG A 51 28.41 1.77 54.61
CA ARG A 51 29.27 1.33 53.49
C ARG A 51 28.97 2.06 52.18
N SER A 52 27.69 2.30 51.92
CA SER A 52 27.19 3.04 50.75
C SER A 52 25.73 3.43 51.00
N PHE A 53 25.26 4.50 50.37
CA PHE A 53 23.85 4.84 50.32
C PHE A 53 23.44 5.11 48.87
N GLY A 54 22.17 4.86 48.56
CA GLY A 54 21.57 5.11 47.25
C GLY A 54 20.24 5.83 47.43
N VAL A 55 19.85 6.59 46.40
CA VAL A 55 18.57 7.30 46.37
C VAL A 55 17.79 6.78 45.18
N SER A 56 16.60 6.24 45.44
CA SER A 56 15.62 5.89 44.43
C SER A 56 14.44 6.84 44.51
N VAL A 57 13.82 7.12 43.36
CA VAL A 57 12.54 7.81 43.30
C VAL A 57 11.45 6.75 43.37
N THR A 58 10.46 6.95 44.22
CA THR A 58 9.29 6.06 44.32
C THR A 58 8.60 5.98 42.96
N THR A 59 8.59 4.80 42.36
CA THR A 59 7.96 4.61 41.05
C THR A 59 6.45 4.44 41.19
N MET A 60 5.68 4.69 40.12
CA MET A 60 4.25 4.38 40.11
C MET A 60 3.96 2.89 40.39
N GLU A 61 4.89 2.01 40.06
CA GLU A 61 4.80 0.57 40.36
C GLU A 61 4.90 0.33 41.86
N GLU A 62 5.85 0.98 42.54
CA GLU A 62 6.01 0.90 43.99
C GLU A 62 4.82 1.51 44.75
N VAL A 63 4.32 2.68 44.30
CA VAL A 63 3.13 3.31 44.87
C VAL A 63 1.89 2.42 44.66
N PHE A 64 1.71 1.86 43.46
CA PHE A 64 0.59 0.98 43.17
C PHE A 64 0.60 -0.29 44.03
N LEU A 65 1.76 -0.95 44.15
CA LEU A 65 1.92 -2.12 45.01
C LEU A 65 1.69 -1.78 46.48
N LYS A 66 2.21 -0.63 46.94
CA LYS A 66 2.05 -0.21 48.33
C LYS A 66 0.61 0.15 48.69
N VAL A 67 -0.11 0.81 47.77
CA VAL A 67 -1.55 1.09 47.94
C VAL A 67 -2.35 -0.21 47.95
N GLY A 68 -1.98 -1.20 47.12
CA GLY A 68 -2.57 -2.55 47.18
C GLY A 68 -2.34 -3.24 48.52
N GLU A 69 -1.10 -3.23 49.01
CA GLU A 69 -0.72 -3.85 50.30
C GLU A 69 -1.42 -3.16 51.50
N LEU A 70 -1.55 -1.83 51.47
CA LEU A 70 -2.28 -1.06 52.49
C LEU A 70 -3.80 -1.33 52.44
N ALA A 71 -4.36 -1.53 51.25
CA ALA A 71 -5.76 -1.90 51.07
C ALA A 71 -6.05 -3.35 51.56
N ASP A 72 -5.09 -4.25 51.40
CA ASP A 72 -5.16 -5.61 51.94
C ASP A 72 -4.96 -5.64 53.47
N ALA A 73 -4.06 -4.81 54.02
CA ALA A 73 -3.83 -4.70 55.46
C ALA A 73 -5.00 -4.06 56.23
N SER A 74 -5.78 -3.19 55.56
CA SER A 74 -6.97 -2.54 56.13
C SER A 74 -8.26 -3.38 55.98
N SER A 75 -8.18 -4.55 55.36
CA SER A 75 -9.30 -5.49 55.26
C SER A 75 -9.21 -6.57 56.36
N PRO A 76 -10.09 -6.58 57.38
CA PRO A 76 -10.07 -7.68 58.35
C PRO A 76 -10.65 -8.95 57.71
N SER A 77 -9.93 -10.07 57.87
CA SER A 77 -10.21 -11.48 57.48
C SER A 77 -9.55 -11.92 56.16
N ARG A 78 -8.91 -13.10 56.03
CA ARG A 78 -9.09 -14.38 56.74
C ARG A 78 -7.98 -15.40 56.34
N SER A 79 -7.14 -15.86 57.28
CA SER A 79 -6.53 -17.22 57.43
C SER A 79 -5.46 -17.10 58.53
N SER A 80 -5.23 -18.00 59.49
CA SER A 80 -5.71 -19.33 59.81
C SER A 80 -5.47 -19.59 61.32
N THR A 81 -6.21 -20.55 61.84
CA THR A 81 -6.30 -21.07 63.22
C THR A 81 -4.96 -21.32 63.94
N VAL A 82 -4.90 -21.02 65.26
CA VAL A 82 -4.54 -21.91 66.40
C VAL A 82 -3.77 -21.17 67.53
N THR A 83 -4.40 -21.18 68.72
CA THR A 83 -3.90 -21.10 70.12
C THR A 83 -3.46 -19.81 70.81
N SER A 84 -4.19 -19.59 71.92
CA SER A 84 -3.72 -19.31 73.28
C SER A 84 -3.83 -17.88 73.82
N ALA A 85 -4.68 -17.79 74.84
CA ALA A 85 -5.02 -16.63 75.63
C ALA A 85 -3.88 -16.13 76.51
N VAL A 86 -3.73 -14.81 76.59
CA VAL A 86 -3.63 -14.05 77.85
C VAL A 86 -3.93 -12.57 77.59
N SER A 87 -4.77 -11.99 78.44
CA SER A 87 -5.13 -10.58 78.51
C SER A 87 -3.94 -9.69 78.93
N ALA A 88 -3.79 -8.50 78.33
CA ALA A 88 -3.47 -7.25 79.01
C ALA A 88 -3.39 -6.05 78.03
N ALA A 89 -4.19 -5.02 78.34
CA ALA A 89 -3.92 -3.58 78.26
C ALA A 89 -3.50 -2.89 76.93
N ASP A 90 -4.33 -1.92 76.56
CA ASP A 90 -3.99 -0.58 76.08
C ASP A 90 -3.00 -0.41 74.92
N VAL A 91 -3.54 -0.25 73.69
CA VAL A 91 -3.06 0.80 72.78
C VAL A 91 -4.27 1.50 72.15
N ASN A 92 -4.48 2.73 72.60
CA ASN A 92 -5.40 3.71 72.06
C ASN A 92 -5.02 4.08 70.61
N SER A 93 -5.63 3.45 69.60
CA SER A 93 -5.52 3.88 68.20
C SER A 93 -6.68 4.82 67.87
N ASN A 94 -6.58 6.06 68.34
CA ASN A 94 -7.44 7.13 67.85
C ASN A 94 -7.02 7.54 66.44
N SER A 95 -8.01 7.50 65.55
CA SER A 95 -8.21 8.39 64.40
C SER A 95 -7.17 8.40 63.28
N VAL A 96 -7.39 7.56 62.27
CA VAL A 96 -7.36 7.99 60.86
C VAL A 96 -8.62 7.43 60.19
N ASP A 97 -9.77 7.94 60.63
CA ASP A 97 -11.09 7.61 60.06
C ASP A 97 -11.59 8.86 59.30
N SER A 98 -10.80 9.27 58.32
CA SER A 98 -11.11 10.35 57.38
C SER A 98 -10.74 9.93 55.96
N ASP A 99 -11.06 8.67 55.62
CA ASP A 99 -11.24 8.30 54.22
C ASP A 99 -12.39 9.15 53.66
N SER A 100 -12.01 10.10 52.80
CA SER A 100 -12.90 11.03 52.09
C SER A 100 -14.19 10.33 51.63
N SER A 101 -15.35 10.95 51.88
CA SER A 101 -16.66 10.43 51.48
C SER A 101 -16.75 10.04 50.00
N ALA A 102 -15.92 10.64 49.14
CA ALA A 102 -15.75 10.30 47.73
C ALA A 102 -15.19 8.88 47.47
N LEU A 103 -14.40 8.31 48.38
CA LEU A 103 -13.84 6.95 48.25
C LEU A 103 -14.85 5.85 48.63
N LYS A 104 -15.85 6.16 49.46
CA LYS A 104 -16.93 5.21 49.81
C LYS A 104 -17.85 4.93 48.61
N ASP A 105 -18.09 5.93 47.77
CA ASP A 105 -18.88 5.79 46.53
C ASP A 105 -18.13 5.03 45.42
N LEU A 106 -16.81 4.90 45.54
CA LEU A 106 -15.98 4.13 44.60
C LEU A 106 -15.82 2.66 45.03
N LYS A 107 -16.34 2.26 46.19
CA LYS A 107 -16.23 0.88 46.66
C LYS A 107 -17.22 0.02 45.87
N PRO A 108 -16.77 -0.93 45.03
CA PRO A 108 -17.68 -1.73 44.22
C PRO A 108 -18.61 -2.53 45.14
N SER A 109 -19.92 -2.30 44.99
CA SER A 109 -20.98 -2.88 45.82
C SER A 109 -20.99 -4.42 45.81
N HIS A 110 -20.49 -5.03 44.72
CA HIS A 110 -20.39 -6.47 44.58
C HIS A 110 -19.11 -6.87 43.84
N ARG A 111 -18.31 -7.75 44.44
CA ARG A 111 -17.15 -8.36 43.77
C ARG A 111 -17.66 -9.41 42.79
N ILE A 112 -17.57 -9.13 41.49
CA ILE A 112 -17.90 -10.08 40.43
C ILE A 112 -16.82 -11.17 40.41
N THR A 113 -17.21 -12.44 40.48
CA THR A 113 -16.29 -13.59 40.48
C THR A 113 -16.63 -14.57 39.37
N GLY A 114 -15.66 -15.40 38.98
CA GLY A 114 -15.84 -16.47 37.98
C GLY A 114 -15.95 -15.97 36.53
N PHE A 115 -16.85 -16.58 35.76
CA PHE A 115 -16.97 -16.33 34.31
C PHE A 115 -17.42 -14.90 33.95
N SER A 116 -18.26 -14.28 34.79
CA SER A 116 -18.72 -12.90 34.57
C SER A 116 -17.55 -11.90 34.68
N LEU A 117 -16.58 -12.17 35.56
CA LEU A 117 -15.35 -11.37 35.65
C LEU A 117 -14.52 -11.50 34.38
N LEU A 118 -14.37 -12.72 33.84
CA LEU A 118 -13.64 -12.96 32.60
C LEU A 118 -14.30 -12.26 31.40
N ALA A 119 -15.63 -12.30 31.29
CA ALA A 119 -16.38 -11.58 30.26
C ALA A 119 -16.21 -10.05 30.37
N MET A 120 -16.24 -9.51 31.59
CA MET A 120 -15.99 -8.07 31.83
C MET A 120 -14.56 -7.68 31.49
N GLN A 121 -13.57 -8.51 31.84
CA GLN A 121 -12.18 -8.28 31.46
C GLN A 121 -11.98 -8.35 29.94
N TYR A 122 -12.62 -9.30 29.25
CA TYR A 122 -12.63 -9.39 27.78
C TYR A 122 -13.23 -8.12 27.15
N GLN A 123 -14.40 -7.70 27.61
CA GLN A 123 -15.07 -6.49 27.13
C GLN A 123 -14.24 -5.24 27.40
N ALA A 124 -13.61 -5.12 28.57
CA ALA A 124 -12.73 -4.00 28.91
C ALA A 124 -11.50 -3.94 28.00
N MET A 125 -10.88 -5.09 27.70
CA MET A 125 -9.74 -5.19 26.79
C MET A 125 -10.11 -4.79 25.36
N PHE A 126 -11.28 -5.23 24.89
CA PHE A 126 -11.80 -4.90 23.58
C PHE A 126 -12.18 -3.41 23.47
N ALA A 127 -12.87 -2.88 24.48
CA ALA A 127 -13.25 -1.47 24.57
C ALA A 127 -12.03 -0.55 24.63
N LYS A 128 -10.97 -0.94 25.37
CA LYS A 128 -9.70 -0.20 25.39
C LYS A 128 -9.10 -0.10 23.99
N ARG A 129 -9.07 -1.19 23.23
CA ARG A 129 -8.61 -1.17 21.83
C ARG A 129 -9.50 -0.28 20.97
N ALA A 130 -10.82 -0.43 21.05
CA ALA A 130 -11.75 0.42 20.32
C ALA A 130 -11.53 1.92 20.58
N VAL A 131 -11.38 2.31 21.86
CA VAL A 131 -11.09 3.69 22.25
C VAL A 131 -9.74 4.15 21.72
N TYR A 132 -8.71 3.29 21.72
CA TYR A 132 -7.41 3.60 21.14
C TYR A 132 -7.52 3.92 19.65
N PHE A 133 -8.18 3.04 18.88
CA PHE A 133 -8.36 3.20 17.44
C PHE A 133 -9.21 4.43 17.11
N TYR A 134 -10.31 4.66 17.85
CA TYR A 134 -11.16 5.83 17.68
C TYR A 134 -10.41 7.14 17.96
N ARG A 135 -9.64 7.21 19.05
CA ARG A 135 -8.86 8.42 19.40
C ARG A 135 -7.67 8.65 18.46
N ARG A 136 -7.16 7.62 17.80
CA ARG A 136 -6.02 7.68 16.86
C ARG A 136 -6.42 7.36 15.43
N TRP A 137 -7.64 7.75 15.05
CA TRP A 137 -8.14 7.55 13.70
C TRP A 137 -7.22 8.17 12.63
N ILE A 138 -6.52 9.26 12.94
CA ILE A 138 -5.57 9.89 12.02
C ILE A 138 -4.34 9.04 11.69
N GLN A 139 -4.00 8.06 12.54
CA GLN A 139 -2.93 7.09 12.27
C GLN A 139 -3.51 5.81 11.63
N PHE A 140 -4.70 5.40 12.06
CA PHE A 140 -5.34 4.19 11.59
C PHE A 140 -5.88 4.28 10.15
N ILE A 141 -6.55 5.38 9.80
CA ILE A 141 -7.14 5.55 8.46
C ILE A 141 -6.06 5.51 7.36
N PRO A 142 -4.95 6.27 7.44
CA PRO A 142 -3.90 6.18 6.42
C PRO A 142 -3.26 4.78 6.35
N GLN A 143 -3.05 4.14 7.51
CA GLN A 143 -2.51 2.79 7.55
C GLN A 143 -3.42 1.75 6.86
N LEU A 144 -4.74 1.97 6.87
CA LEU A 144 -5.71 1.13 6.19
C LEU A 144 -5.80 1.45 4.69
N PHE A 145 -5.86 2.74 4.31
CA PHE A 145 -6.12 3.15 2.93
C PHE A 145 -4.86 3.27 2.06
N ILE A 146 -3.67 3.52 2.61
CA ILE A 146 -2.42 3.57 1.82
C ILE A 146 -2.15 2.24 1.10
N PRO A 147 -2.25 1.06 1.76
CA PRO A 147 -2.06 -0.23 1.07
C PRO A 147 -3.10 -0.51 -0.01
N VAL A 148 -4.34 -0.09 0.22
CA VAL A 148 -5.45 -0.18 -0.74
C VAL A 148 -5.17 0.71 -1.96
N GLY A 149 -4.74 1.95 -1.73
CA GLY A 149 -4.38 2.90 -2.78
C GLY A 149 -3.16 2.46 -3.59
N TYR A 150 -2.15 1.88 -2.93
CA TYR A 150 -0.98 1.31 -3.59
C TYR A 150 -1.37 0.13 -4.49
N LEU A 151 -2.23 -0.78 -4.02
CA LEU A 151 -2.75 -1.88 -4.83
C LEU A 151 -3.54 -1.36 -6.04
N ALA A 152 -4.41 -0.36 -5.85
CA ALA A 152 -5.18 0.26 -6.93
C ALA A 152 -4.27 0.92 -7.97
N LEU A 153 -3.20 1.60 -7.54
CA LEU A 153 -2.20 2.19 -8.42
C LEU A 153 -1.47 1.11 -9.22
N MET A 154 -1.07 0.01 -8.58
CA MET A 154 -0.41 -1.10 -9.27
C MET A 154 -1.36 -1.77 -10.27
N MET A 155 -2.63 -1.95 -9.92
CA MET A 155 -3.64 -2.45 -10.86
C MET A 155 -3.84 -1.52 -12.05
N TRP A 156 -3.90 -0.21 -11.82
CA TRP A 156 -3.94 0.76 -12.90
C TRP A 156 -2.70 0.67 -13.81
N ALA A 157 -1.50 0.55 -13.24
CA ALA A 157 -0.28 0.39 -14.00
C ALA A 157 -0.28 -0.87 -14.88
N THR A 158 -0.91 -1.97 -14.43
CA THR A 158 -1.01 -3.19 -15.25
C THR A 158 -1.91 -3.05 -16.47
N GLN A 159 -2.88 -2.12 -16.47
CA GLN A 159 -3.71 -1.86 -17.65
C GLN A 159 -2.92 -1.22 -18.81
N VAL A 160 -1.77 -0.62 -18.53
CA VAL A 160 -0.88 -0.04 -19.56
C VAL A 160 -0.13 -1.14 -20.32
N ILE A 161 0.00 -2.34 -19.73
CA ILE A 161 0.71 -3.45 -20.36
C ILE A 161 -0.20 -4.07 -21.43
N PRO A 162 0.21 -4.08 -22.72
CA PRO A 162 -0.61 -4.63 -23.78
C PRO A 162 -0.81 -6.12 -23.57
N SER A 163 -2.07 -6.56 -23.57
CA SER A 163 -2.44 -7.97 -23.55
C SER A 163 -2.82 -8.43 -24.97
N ALA A 164 -2.47 -9.66 -25.31
CA ALA A 164 -2.81 -10.27 -26.59
C ALA A 164 -4.31 -10.57 -26.64
N LYS A 165 -5.10 -9.60 -27.10
CA LYS A 165 -6.53 -9.76 -27.38
C LYS A 165 -6.74 -9.94 -28.88
N GLU A 166 -7.89 -10.49 -29.25
CA GLU A 166 -8.33 -10.50 -30.65
C GLU A 166 -8.32 -9.07 -31.20
N VAL A 167 -7.66 -8.90 -32.34
CA VAL A 167 -7.50 -7.59 -32.99
C VAL A 167 -8.54 -7.51 -34.10
N ALA A 168 -9.33 -6.45 -34.10
CA ALA A 168 -10.31 -6.21 -35.16
C ALA A 168 -9.64 -6.07 -36.54
N PRO A 169 -10.32 -6.44 -37.64
CA PRO A 169 -9.80 -6.26 -38.99
C PRO A 169 -9.49 -4.78 -39.25
N LEU A 170 -8.30 -4.51 -39.80
CA LEU A 170 -7.87 -3.18 -40.20
C LEU A 170 -7.89 -3.06 -41.72
N THR A 171 -8.76 -2.19 -42.24
CA THR A 171 -8.75 -1.80 -43.66
C THR A 171 -7.54 -0.88 -43.90
N ILE A 172 -6.76 -1.20 -44.93
CA ILE A 172 -5.56 -0.44 -45.27
C ILE A 172 -5.97 0.72 -46.18
N ASP A 173 -6.20 1.88 -45.56
CA ASP A 173 -6.64 3.11 -46.22
C ASP A 173 -5.51 4.15 -46.30
N LEU A 174 -5.70 5.17 -47.14
CA LEU A 174 -4.80 6.31 -47.25
C LEU A 174 -4.91 7.29 -46.06
N LYS A 175 -6.03 7.29 -45.32
CA LYS A 175 -6.37 8.26 -44.25
C LYS A 175 -5.28 8.51 -43.19
N PRO A 176 -4.53 7.49 -42.72
CA PRO A 176 -3.49 7.70 -41.71
C PRO A 176 -2.33 8.60 -42.18
N TYR A 177 -2.19 8.80 -43.50
CA TYR A 177 -1.06 9.50 -44.12
C TYR A 177 -1.37 10.97 -44.48
N SER A 178 -2.35 11.54 -43.79
CA SER A 178 -2.91 12.86 -44.09
C SER A 178 -1.93 14.01 -43.77
N PRO A 179 -1.57 14.88 -44.75
CA PRO A 179 -0.78 16.08 -44.50
C PRO A 179 -1.58 17.22 -43.85
N THR A 180 -2.89 17.26 -44.10
CA THR A 180 -3.82 18.30 -43.62
C THR A 180 -5.20 17.68 -43.37
N PRO A 181 -6.03 18.22 -42.44
CA PRO A 181 -7.33 17.63 -42.07
C PRO A 181 -8.29 17.33 -43.22
N GLU A 182 -8.12 18.01 -44.36
CA GLU A 182 -8.96 17.92 -45.56
C GLU A 182 -8.35 17.05 -46.68
N LYS A 183 -7.15 16.48 -46.50
CA LYS A 183 -6.43 15.72 -47.54
C LYS A 183 -5.85 14.43 -47.01
N THR A 184 -5.90 13.36 -47.79
CA THR A 184 -5.70 12.00 -47.28
C THR A 184 -4.26 11.52 -47.34
N ALA A 185 -3.52 11.78 -48.43
CA ALA A 185 -2.12 11.40 -48.60
C ALA A 185 -1.51 12.15 -49.80
N VAL A 186 -0.18 12.21 -49.90
CA VAL A 186 0.51 12.70 -51.11
C VAL A 186 1.18 11.53 -51.82
N ILE A 187 0.83 11.32 -53.09
CA ILE A 187 1.38 10.26 -53.93
C ILE A 187 2.22 10.90 -55.03
N LEU A 188 3.48 10.47 -55.14
CA LEU A 188 4.40 10.95 -56.18
C LEU A 188 4.30 10.05 -57.40
N VAL A 189 4.26 10.64 -58.59
CA VAL A 189 4.25 9.90 -59.86
C VAL A 189 5.34 10.44 -60.76
N GLU A 190 6.24 9.57 -61.21
CA GLU A 190 7.22 9.91 -62.23
C GLU A 190 6.52 10.04 -63.58
N ASN A 191 6.57 11.22 -64.20
CA ASN A 191 5.79 11.54 -65.39
C ASN A 191 6.67 11.79 -66.62
N PRO A 192 7.13 10.73 -67.32
CA PRO A 192 7.88 10.92 -68.54
C PRO A 192 6.99 11.39 -69.70
N GLN A 193 5.78 10.81 -69.90
CA GLN A 193 4.71 11.27 -70.82
C GLN A 193 3.34 10.65 -70.42
N GLN A 194 2.40 11.45 -69.88
CA GLN A 194 0.94 11.17 -69.68
C GLN A 194 0.45 10.11 -68.66
N ASN A 195 1.29 9.51 -67.81
CA ASN A 195 0.83 8.46 -66.86
C ASN A 195 0.15 8.99 -65.57
N THR A 196 0.19 10.29 -65.29
CA THR A 196 -0.36 10.87 -64.04
C THR A 196 -1.87 10.82 -63.96
N THR A 197 -2.58 10.88 -65.09
CA THR A 197 -4.06 10.89 -65.10
C THR A 197 -4.64 9.55 -64.69
N ILE A 198 -4.03 8.45 -65.15
CA ILE A 198 -4.48 7.08 -64.82
C ILE A 198 -4.22 6.77 -63.34
N VAL A 199 -3.06 7.17 -62.82
CA VAL A 199 -2.76 7.02 -61.38
C VAL A 199 -3.69 7.87 -60.53
N ALA A 200 -3.96 9.11 -60.94
CA ALA A 200 -4.93 9.95 -60.26
C ALA A 200 -6.32 9.33 -60.24
N GLU A 201 -6.77 8.73 -61.34
CA GLU A 201 -8.07 8.07 -61.42
C GLU A 201 -8.18 6.86 -60.48
N ALA A 202 -7.19 5.95 -60.48
CA ALA A 202 -7.15 4.82 -59.54
C ALA A 202 -7.14 5.26 -58.07
N VAL A 203 -6.33 6.28 -57.78
CA VAL A 203 -6.16 6.81 -56.44
C VAL A 203 -7.45 7.51 -55.97
N HIS A 204 -8.09 8.31 -56.84
CA HIS A 204 -9.35 8.99 -56.55
C HIS A 204 -10.54 8.05 -56.42
N ALA A 205 -10.49 6.90 -57.11
CA ALA A 205 -11.47 5.83 -56.94
C ALA A 205 -11.37 5.18 -55.55
N MET A 206 -10.16 5.05 -55.00
CA MET A 206 -9.95 4.49 -53.66
C MET A 206 -10.25 5.50 -52.54
N ASP A 207 -9.85 6.77 -52.70
CA ASP A 207 -10.14 7.85 -51.77
C ASP A 207 -10.31 9.17 -52.53
N PRO A 208 -11.36 9.98 -52.30
CA PRO A 208 -11.59 11.20 -53.08
C PRO A 208 -10.61 12.34 -52.77
N MET A 209 -9.89 12.34 -51.65
CA MET A 209 -9.07 13.48 -51.17
C MET A 209 -7.52 13.34 -51.16
N PRO A 210 -6.86 12.38 -51.83
CA PRO A 210 -5.40 12.35 -51.95
C PRO A 210 -4.88 13.36 -52.97
N ILE A 211 -3.64 13.82 -52.78
CA ILE A 211 -2.92 14.67 -53.73
C ILE A 211 -2.02 13.78 -54.57
N VAL A 212 -2.19 13.81 -55.89
CA VAL A 212 -1.27 13.15 -56.82
C VAL A 212 -0.37 14.21 -57.46
N THR A 213 0.92 14.16 -57.17
CA THR A 213 1.91 15.13 -57.66
C THR A 213 2.82 14.46 -58.69
N GLY A 214 2.85 15.01 -59.90
CA GLY A 214 3.77 14.57 -60.96
C GLY A 214 5.16 15.16 -60.78
N THR A 215 6.19 14.35 -61.00
CA THR A 215 7.62 14.74 -60.91
C THR A 215 8.41 14.15 -62.08
N ASP A 216 9.49 14.81 -62.49
CA ASP A 216 10.34 14.30 -63.58
C ASP A 216 11.27 13.16 -63.11
N ASN A 217 11.70 13.21 -61.84
CA ASN A 217 12.53 12.20 -61.22
C ASN A 217 12.16 12.06 -59.75
N VAL A 218 11.43 10.98 -59.42
CA VAL A 218 10.96 10.71 -58.05
C VAL A 218 12.13 10.59 -57.07
N THR A 219 13.26 10.01 -57.49
CA THR A 219 14.40 9.81 -56.57
C THR A 219 15.00 11.13 -56.13
N ALA A 220 15.20 12.07 -57.06
CA ALA A 220 15.72 13.40 -56.74
C ALA A 220 14.74 14.21 -55.90
N GLU A 221 13.45 14.14 -56.23
CA GLU A 221 12.41 14.86 -55.50
C GLU A 221 12.27 14.37 -54.05
N VAL A 222 12.33 13.04 -53.83
CA VAL A 222 12.33 12.46 -52.49
C VAL A 222 13.47 13.02 -51.64
N PHE A 223 14.69 13.12 -52.19
CA PHE A 223 15.82 13.70 -51.45
C PHE A 223 15.63 15.20 -51.13
N ASN A 224 15.06 15.97 -52.07
CA ASN A 224 14.75 17.39 -51.83
C ASN A 224 13.67 17.55 -50.75
N LEU A 225 12.57 16.81 -50.87
CA LEU A 225 11.46 16.84 -49.91
C LEU A 225 11.90 16.40 -48.51
N ILE A 226 12.77 15.39 -48.40
CA ILE A 226 13.35 14.99 -47.11
C ILE A 226 14.21 16.13 -46.53
N GLY A 227 14.94 16.88 -47.37
CA GLY A 227 15.71 18.04 -46.97
C GLY A 227 14.85 19.22 -46.49
N GLU A 228 13.70 19.45 -47.11
CA GLU A 228 12.79 20.57 -46.78
C GLU A 228 11.83 20.27 -45.61
N LEU A 229 11.19 19.10 -45.63
CA LEU A 229 10.14 18.70 -44.67
C LEU A 229 10.68 17.92 -43.46
N GLY A 230 11.88 17.33 -43.60
CA GLY A 230 12.44 16.36 -42.67
C GLY A 230 11.89 14.95 -42.87
N SER A 231 12.71 13.95 -42.53
CA SER A 231 12.42 12.52 -42.78
C SER A 231 11.11 12.03 -42.14
N ARG A 232 10.78 12.49 -40.92
CA ARG A 232 9.56 12.07 -40.22
C ARG A 232 8.30 12.60 -40.88
N THR A 233 8.29 13.86 -41.31
CA THR A 233 7.14 14.49 -41.96
C THR A 233 6.90 13.85 -43.32
N PHE A 234 7.98 13.66 -44.08
CA PHE A 234 7.95 12.96 -45.36
C PHE A 234 7.33 11.56 -45.22
N GLY A 235 7.84 10.72 -44.31
CA GLY A 235 7.36 9.34 -44.21
C GLY A 235 5.95 9.16 -43.66
N ILE A 236 5.38 10.19 -43.04
CA ILE A 236 3.95 10.20 -42.67
C ILE A 236 3.09 10.60 -43.86
N GLN A 237 3.53 11.54 -44.70
CA GLN A 237 2.69 12.17 -45.73
C GLN A 237 2.80 11.52 -47.11
N TYR A 238 3.91 10.83 -47.38
CA TYR A 238 4.27 10.27 -48.68
C TYR A 238 4.39 8.73 -48.62
N PRO A 239 3.27 7.99 -48.50
CA PRO A 239 3.30 6.55 -48.28
C PRO A 239 3.72 5.74 -49.52
N VAL A 240 3.39 6.22 -50.72
CA VAL A 240 3.57 5.47 -51.98
C VAL A 240 4.00 6.43 -53.10
N ALA A 241 4.86 5.94 -53.99
CA ALA A 241 5.22 6.61 -55.24
C ALA A 241 5.19 5.62 -56.42
N PHE A 242 4.91 6.10 -57.63
CA PHE A 242 4.88 5.31 -58.84
C PHE A 242 5.94 5.79 -59.84
N THR A 243 6.70 4.86 -60.41
CA THR A 243 7.61 5.11 -61.52
C THR A 243 7.37 4.10 -62.63
N SER A 244 7.49 4.55 -63.88
CA SER A 244 7.37 3.68 -65.06
C SER A 244 8.77 3.45 -65.63
N LYS A 245 9.21 2.20 -65.66
CA LYS A 245 10.50 1.81 -66.25
C LYS A 245 10.29 0.86 -67.40
N THR A 246 10.83 1.18 -68.57
CA THR A 246 10.84 0.28 -69.70
C THR A 246 12.01 -0.69 -69.56
N VAL A 247 11.72 -1.98 -69.36
CA VAL A 247 12.72 -3.05 -69.27
C VAL A 247 12.40 -4.09 -70.35
N LEU A 248 13.39 -4.48 -71.16
CA LEU A 248 13.22 -5.50 -72.22
C LEU A 248 12.06 -5.20 -73.21
N GLY A 249 11.78 -3.92 -73.47
CA GLY A 249 10.69 -3.49 -74.36
C GLY A 249 9.29 -3.57 -73.76
N GLN A 250 9.15 -3.89 -72.47
CA GLN A 250 7.89 -3.82 -71.73
C GLN A 250 7.90 -2.64 -70.77
N ASN A 251 6.77 -1.94 -70.66
CA ASN A 251 6.56 -0.88 -69.68
C ASN A 251 6.19 -1.52 -68.34
N LEU A 252 7.11 -1.44 -67.37
CA LEU A 252 6.89 -1.94 -66.02
C LEU A 252 6.50 -0.77 -65.11
N LEU A 253 5.33 -0.89 -64.49
CA LEU A 253 4.95 -0.03 -63.38
C LEU A 253 5.69 -0.51 -62.12
N VAL A 254 6.43 0.39 -61.48
CA VAL A 254 7.07 0.15 -60.19
C VAL A 254 6.35 1.00 -59.16
N ALA A 255 5.70 0.34 -58.20
CA ALA A 255 5.24 0.97 -56.99
C ALA A 255 6.35 0.95 -55.94
N MET A 256 6.75 2.12 -55.50
CA MET A 256 7.68 2.35 -54.40
C MET A 256 6.84 2.68 -53.15
N PHE A 257 7.23 2.14 -52.01
CA PHE A 257 6.57 2.43 -50.73
C PHE A 257 7.58 2.95 -49.73
N ASP A 258 7.13 3.77 -48.80
CA ASP A 258 7.95 4.17 -47.66
C ASP A 258 7.74 3.21 -46.49
N ASN A 259 8.80 2.61 -45.97
CA ASN A 259 8.75 1.69 -44.82
C ASN A 259 8.55 2.39 -43.47
N PHE A 260 8.22 3.69 -43.45
CA PHE A 260 7.84 4.42 -42.25
C PHE A 260 6.47 3.97 -41.69
N GLY A 261 5.50 3.68 -42.56
CA GLY A 261 4.20 3.15 -42.16
C GLY A 261 4.15 1.62 -42.25
N TYR A 262 3.64 0.95 -41.21
CA TYR A 262 3.59 -0.52 -41.17
C TYR A 262 2.75 -1.17 -42.28
N ALA A 263 1.78 -0.44 -42.83
CA ALA A 263 0.83 -0.95 -43.83
C ALA A 263 1.09 -0.42 -45.25
N THR A 264 2.11 0.42 -45.46
CA THR A 264 2.42 1.00 -46.78
C THR A 264 2.78 -0.04 -47.85
N PRO A 265 3.41 -1.19 -47.57
CA PRO A 265 3.71 -2.16 -48.64
C PRO A 265 2.44 -2.78 -49.20
N ALA A 266 1.50 -3.15 -48.32
CA ALA A 266 0.21 -3.70 -48.72
C ALA A 266 -0.67 -2.64 -49.42
N LEU A 267 -0.60 -1.38 -48.98
CA LEU A 267 -1.24 -0.26 -49.65
C LEU A 267 -0.70 -0.05 -51.08
N ALA A 268 0.62 -0.10 -51.26
CA ALA A 268 1.24 0.03 -52.58
C ALA A 268 0.81 -1.08 -53.54
N ILE A 269 0.69 -2.31 -53.06
CA ILE A 269 0.17 -3.43 -53.86
C ILE A 269 -1.30 -3.21 -54.21
N ALA A 270 -2.15 -2.86 -53.24
CA ALA A 270 -3.58 -2.61 -53.47
C ALA A 270 -3.83 -1.50 -54.52
N LEU A 271 -3.06 -0.41 -54.45
CA LEU A 271 -3.09 0.66 -55.45
C LEU A 271 -2.56 0.21 -56.82
N SER A 272 -1.51 -0.62 -56.84
CA SER A 272 -0.97 -1.18 -58.09
C SER A 272 -1.97 -2.09 -58.80
N ASP A 273 -2.64 -2.95 -58.05
CA ASP A 273 -3.68 -3.84 -58.59
C ASP A 273 -4.88 -3.05 -59.10
N SER A 274 -5.26 -1.96 -58.40
CA SER A 274 -6.32 -1.04 -58.84
C SER A 274 -5.93 -0.33 -60.15
N LEU A 275 -4.66 0.09 -60.27
CA LEU A 275 -4.15 0.65 -61.52
C LEU A 275 -4.15 -0.37 -62.66
N LEU A 276 -3.73 -1.62 -62.39
CA LEU A 276 -3.76 -2.68 -63.39
C LEU A 276 -5.18 -2.97 -63.87
N GLY A 277 -6.16 -2.97 -62.95
CA GLY A 277 -7.59 -3.12 -63.27
C GLY A 277 -8.05 -2.11 -64.32
N LEU A 278 -7.69 -0.83 -64.13
CA LEU A 278 -7.98 0.25 -65.08
C LEU A 278 -7.29 0.09 -66.43
N THR A 279 -6.05 -0.41 -66.45
CA THR A 279 -5.31 -0.57 -67.72
C THR A 279 -5.79 -1.77 -68.55
N VAL A 280 -6.35 -2.79 -67.90
CA VAL A 280 -6.77 -4.03 -68.55
C VAL A 280 -8.24 -3.97 -68.99
N HIS A 281 -9.09 -3.31 -68.21
CA HIS A 281 -10.50 -3.13 -68.52
C HIS A 281 -10.74 -1.66 -68.92
N ASP A 282 -11.06 -1.44 -70.19
CA ASP A 282 -11.45 -0.13 -70.76
C ASP A 282 -12.89 0.27 -70.34
N ASP A 283 -13.34 -0.23 -69.19
CA ASP A 283 -14.67 0.01 -68.62
C ASP A 283 -14.74 1.42 -68.01
N GLN A 284 -15.92 2.05 -68.04
CA GLN A 284 -16.12 3.42 -67.53
C GLN A 284 -16.02 3.54 -65.99
N GLU A 285 -15.98 2.43 -65.26
CA GLU A 285 -15.91 2.43 -63.79
C GLU A 285 -14.58 1.86 -63.28
N PRO A 286 -13.84 2.60 -62.43
CA PRO A 286 -12.57 2.13 -61.88
C PRO A 286 -12.76 0.95 -60.91
N TYR A 287 -12.07 -0.16 -61.17
CA TYR A 287 -11.99 -1.27 -60.22
C TYR A 287 -11.05 -0.92 -59.05
N VAL A 288 -11.58 -0.98 -57.82
CA VAL A 288 -10.81 -0.69 -56.60
C VAL A 288 -10.57 -1.97 -55.82
N PHE A 289 -9.29 -2.31 -55.61
CA PHE A 289 -8.89 -3.43 -54.76
C PHE A 289 -8.50 -2.91 -53.37
N THR A 290 -9.14 -3.42 -52.32
CA THR A 290 -8.86 -3.06 -50.93
C THR A 290 -8.12 -4.18 -50.21
N ALA A 291 -7.04 -3.85 -49.49
CA ALA A 291 -6.35 -4.79 -48.62
C ALA A 291 -6.87 -4.69 -47.18
N ILE A 292 -7.21 -5.83 -46.58
CA ILE A 292 -7.69 -5.92 -45.19
C ILE A 292 -6.74 -6.80 -44.40
N ASN A 293 -6.09 -6.25 -43.38
CA ASN A 293 -5.29 -7.01 -42.45
C ASN A 293 -6.17 -7.47 -41.29
N HIS A 294 -6.49 -8.77 -41.26
CA HIS A 294 -7.21 -9.40 -40.16
C HIS A 294 -6.37 -10.54 -39.60
N PRO A 295 -5.60 -10.30 -38.52
CA PRO A 295 -4.82 -11.33 -37.87
C PRO A 295 -5.72 -12.49 -37.42
N LEU A 296 -5.20 -13.71 -37.50
CA LEU A 296 -5.91 -14.87 -36.95
C LEU A 296 -6.10 -14.72 -35.44
N PRO A 297 -7.21 -15.24 -34.87
CA PRO A 297 -7.39 -15.26 -33.44
C PRO A 297 -6.20 -15.99 -32.78
N PRO A 298 -5.71 -15.50 -31.63
CA PRO A 298 -4.52 -16.04 -31.01
C PRO A 298 -4.73 -17.53 -30.68
N ALA A 299 -3.87 -18.39 -31.23
CA ALA A 299 -3.93 -19.82 -30.94
C ALA A 299 -3.53 -20.09 -29.48
N ALA A 300 -3.97 -21.22 -28.93
CA ALA A 300 -3.56 -21.63 -27.58
C ALA A 300 -2.03 -21.75 -27.41
N ALA A 301 -1.29 -22.02 -28.49
CA ALA A 301 0.17 -22.00 -28.49
C ALA A 301 0.75 -20.58 -28.34
N ASP A 302 0.11 -19.58 -28.95
CA ASP A 302 0.54 -18.18 -28.91
C ASP A 302 0.22 -17.54 -27.56
N THR A 303 -0.88 -17.93 -26.90
CA THR A 303 -1.16 -17.52 -25.53
C THR A 303 -0.12 -18.09 -24.55
N THR A 304 0.39 -19.31 -24.79
CA THR A 304 1.53 -19.86 -24.03
C THR A 304 2.87 -19.20 -24.35
N LYS A 305 3.09 -18.68 -25.56
CA LYS A 305 4.33 -17.97 -25.90
C LYS A 305 4.33 -16.54 -25.37
N ASN A 306 3.17 -15.87 -25.43
CA ASN A 306 2.91 -14.59 -24.77
C ASN A 306 2.75 -14.71 -23.24
N ARG A 307 2.78 -15.93 -22.71
CA ARG A 307 2.74 -16.21 -21.27
C ARG A 307 3.85 -15.51 -20.50
N ALA A 308 5.01 -15.23 -21.09
CA ALA A 308 6.06 -14.46 -20.41
C ALA A 308 5.61 -13.01 -20.10
N VAL A 309 4.87 -12.38 -21.03
CA VAL A 309 4.31 -11.03 -20.84
C VAL A 309 3.15 -11.07 -19.85
N THR A 310 2.24 -12.04 -19.98
CA THR A 310 1.14 -12.26 -19.02
C THR A 310 1.66 -12.58 -17.62
N GLN A 311 2.70 -13.42 -17.50
CA GLN A 311 3.34 -13.75 -16.23
C GLN A 311 3.91 -12.51 -15.54
N THR A 312 4.50 -11.59 -16.30
CA THR A 312 5.04 -10.35 -15.75
C THR A 312 3.93 -9.54 -15.06
N THR A 313 2.75 -9.45 -15.68
CA THR A 313 1.57 -8.81 -15.08
C THR A 313 1.12 -9.51 -13.80
N SER A 314 0.98 -10.85 -13.81
CA SER A 314 0.58 -11.60 -12.61
C SER A 314 1.63 -11.48 -11.48
N PHE A 315 2.92 -11.41 -11.80
CA PHE A 315 3.99 -11.17 -10.82
C PHE A 315 3.91 -9.78 -10.20
N ILE A 316 3.62 -8.74 -10.99
CA ILE A 316 3.44 -7.37 -10.49
C ILE A 316 2.26 -7.34 -9.51
N ILE A 317 1.13 -7.96 -9.86
CA ILE A 317 -0.06 -8.05 -9.00
C ILE A 317 0.28 -8.80 -7.71
N GLY A 318 0.92 -9.97 -7.80
CA GLY A 318 1.29 -10.77 -6.63
C GLY A 318 2.23 -10.02 -5.69
N TYR A 319 3.26 -9.35 -6.23
CA TYR A 319 4.17 -8.54 -5.44
C TYR A 319 3.45 -7.35 -4.78
N ALA A 320 2.53 -6.71 -5.50
CA ALA A 320 1.75 -5.61 -4.96
C ALA A 320 0.89 -6.06 -3.76
N ILE A 321 0.25 -7.23 -3.84
CA ILE A 321 -0.53 -7.81 -2.73
C ILE A 321 0.37 -8.06 -1.51
N ILE A 322 1.53 -8.69 -1.70
CA ILE A 322 2.47 -9.00 -0.61
C ILE A 322 2.92 -7.72 0.10
N VAL A 323 3.31 -6.70 -0.68
CA VAL A 323 3.76 -5.40 -0.14
C VAL A 323 2.61 -4.71 0.60
N SER A 324 1.41 -4.66 0.01
CA SER A 324 0.25 -4.06 0.64
C SER A 324 -0.14 -4.77 1.94
N MET A 325 -0.20 -6.10 1.97
CA MET A 325 -0.55 -6.86 3.18
C MET A 325 0.52 -6.72 4.26
N SER A 326 1.80 -6.69 3.88
CA SER A 326 2.89 -6.44 4.82
C SER A 326 2.78 -5.08 5.51
N MET A 327 2.33 -4.04 4.80
CA MET A 327 2.08 -2.73 5.37
C MET A 327 0.92 -2.73 6.38
N VAL A 328 -0.17 -3.45 6.09
CA VAL A 328 -1.32 -3.60 7.01
C VAL A 328 -0.86 -4.27 8.31
N VAL A 329 -0.17 -5.40 8.22
CA VAL A 329 0.32 -6.18 9.38
C VAL A 329 1.31 -5.36 10.21
N SER A 330 2.23 -4.64 9.57
CA SER A 330 3.21 -3.79 10.24
C SER A 330 2.58 -2.78 11.19
N GLY A 331 1.46 -2.17 10.81
CA GLY A 331 0.88 -1.16 11.67
C GLY A 331 0.10 -1.71 12.87
N TYR A 332 -0.38 -2.97 12.86
CA TYR A 332 -0.90 -3.63 14.08
C TYR A 332 0.20 -3.78 15.15
N CYS A 333 1.45 -4.01 14.75
CA CYS A 333 2.59 -4.08 15.67
C CYS A 333 2.80 -2.77 16.44
N THR A 334 2.44 -1.61 15.88
CA THR A 334 2.62 -0.30 16.52
C THR A 334 1.86 -0.20 17.85
N PHE A 335 0.65 -0.75 17.93
CA PHE A 335 -0.13 -0.78 19.17
C PHE A 335 0.57 -1.62 20.25
N LEU A 336 1.01 -2.83 19.88
CA LEU A 336 1.71 -3.74 20.80
C LEU A 336 3.04 -3.15 21.30
N ILE A 337 3.80 -2.49 20.43
CA ILE A 337 5.06 -1.81 20.79
C ILE A 337 4.78 -0.69 21.78
N ARG A 338 3.74 0.12 21.55
CA ARG A 338 3.37 1.22 22.44
C ARG A 338 2.95 0.71 23.81
N GLU A 339 2.26 -0.42 23.86
CA GLU A 339 1.83 -1.05 25.10
C GLU A 339 3.00 -1.58 25.92
N ARG A 340 4.02 -2.15 25.24
CA ARG A 340 5.29 -2.52 25.88
C ARG A 340 6.05 -1.30 26.37
N LYS A 341 6.18 -0.24 25.55
CA LYS A 341 6.90 1.00 25.93
C LYS A 341 6.30 1.68 27.16
N LYS A 342 4.97 1.63 27.32
CA LYS A 342 4.27 2.23 28.46
C LYS A 342 4.14 1.29 29.67
N ASN A 343 4.72 0.09 29.62
CA ASN A 343 4.51 -0.98 30.61
C ASN A 343 3.04 -1.29 30.90
N SER A 344 2.13 -0.91 29.99
CA SER A 344 0.69 -1.06 30.23
C SER A 344 0.27 -2.53 30.21
N LYS A 345 0.94 -3.36 29.38
CA LYS A 345 0.78 -4.82 29.41
C LYS A 345 1.16 -5.39 30.79
N HIS A 346 2.29 -4.94 31.34
CA HIS A 346 2.75 -5.39 32.66
C HIS A 346 1.73 -5.05 33.74
N MET A 347 1.24 -3.81 33.77
CA MET A 347 0.23 -3.36 34.71
C MET A 347 -1.08 -4.18 34.63
N GLN A 348 -1.53 -4.54 33.42
CA GLN A 348 -2.71 -5.40 33.24
C GLN A 348 -2.51 -6.81 33.79
N LEU A 349 -1.33 -7.39 33.61
CA LEU A 349 -0.99 -8.70 34.16
C LEU A 349 -0.93 -8.65 35.70
N LEU A 350 -0.37 -7.57 36.27
CA LEU A 350 -0.36 -7.33 37.71
C LEU A 350 -1.78 -7.16 38.29
N SER A 351 -2.72 -6.61 37.52
CA SER A 351 -4.14 -6.52 37.91
C SER A 351 -4.93 -7.83 37.80
N GLY A 352 -4.28 -8.97 37.50
CA GLY A 352 -4.91 -10.29 37.46
C GLY A 352 -5.52 -10.68 36.11
N LEU A 353 -5.15 -10.01 35.00
CA LEU A 353 -5.55 -10.44 33.66
C LEU A 353 -4.77 -11.70 33.24
N PRO A 354 -5.42 -12.80 32.82
CA PRO A 354 -4.72 -13.96 32.31
C PRO A 354 -4.03 -13.67 30.96
N LEU A 355 -2.81 -14.19 30.79
CA LEU A 355 -1.97 -13.92 29.62
C LEU A 355 -2.59 -14.37 28.29
N TRP A 356 -3.31 -15.49 28.29
CA TRP A 356 -3.96 -16.00 27.08
C TRP A 356 -5.08 -15.08 26.59
N MET A 357 -5.83 -14.46 27.51
CA MET A 357 -6.92 -13.55 27.16
C MET A 357 -6.39 -12.24 26.56
N TYR A 358 -5.23 -11.78 27.04
CA TYR A 358 -4.53 -10.65 26.43
C TYR A 358 -4.22 -10.91 24.95
N TRP A 359 -3.63 -12.06 24.63
CA TRP A 359 -3.29 -12.41 23.24
C TRP A 359 -4.52 -12.73 22.39
N LEU A 360 -5.52 -13.39 22.95
CA LEU A 360 -6.77 -13.70 22.26
C LEU A 360 -7.53 -12.42 21.87
N THR A 361 -7.71 -11.50 22.82
CA THR A 361 -8.38 -10.21 22.55
C THR A 361 -7.60 -9.37 21.55
N ALA A 362 -6.27 -9.42 21.61
CA ALA A 362 -5.41 -8.78 20.64
C ALA A 362 -5.62 -9.35 19.22
N PHE A 363 -5.53 -10.67 19.08
CA PHE A 363 -5.68 -11.37 17.81
C PHE A 363 -7.08 -11.17 17.22
N LEU A 364 -8.15 -11.33 18.00
CA LEU A 364 -9.51 -11.17 17.51
C LEU A 364 -9.78 -9.75 17.02
N TRP A 365 -9.29 -8.75 17.73
CA TRP A 365 -9.40 -7.37 17.28
C TRP A 365 -8.68 -7.16 15.94
N ASP A 366 -7.41 -7.59 15.87
CA ASP A 366 -6.61 -7.41 14.67
C ASP A 366 -7.24 -8.16 13.48
N ALA A 367 -7.73 -9.40 13.68
CA ALA A 367 -8.44 -10.20 12.69
C ALA A 367 -9.74 -9.53 12.18
N ILE A 368 -10.58 -9.00 13.07
CA ILE A 368 -11.80 -8.28 12.66
C ILE A 368 -11.45 -7.04 11.83
N THR A 369 -10.44 -6.28 12.25
CA THR A 369 -10.02 -5.10 11.48
C THR A 369 -9.31 -5.45 10.17
N TYR A 370 -8.70 -6.64 10.07
CA TYR A 370 -8.04 -7.13 8.87
C TYR A 370 -9.04 -7.55 7.76
N LEU A 371 -10.28 -7.87 8.12
CA LEU A 371 -11.33 -8.12 7.13
C LEU A 371 -11.67 -6.88 6.28
N ILE A 372 -11.46 -5.67 6.81
CA ILE A 372 -11.74 -4.42 6.11
C ILE A 372 -10.81 -4.24 4.89
N PRO A 373 -9.46 -4.26 5.01
CA PRO A 373 -8.58 -4.15 3.86
C PRO A 373 -8.75 -5.31 2.87
N VAL A 374 -9.01 -6.53 3.36
CA VAL A 374 -9.31 -7.69 2.49
C VAL A 374 -10.55 -7.43 1.64
N ALA A 375 -11.64 -6.94 2.23
CA ALA A 375 -12.85 -6.58 1.49
C ALA A 375 -12.58 -5.46 0.47
N CYS A 376 -11.77 -4.45 0.82
CA CYS A 376 -11.36 -3.40 -0.13
C CYS A 376 -10.53 -3.96 -1.30
N PHE A 377 -9.61 -4.90 -1.05
CA PHE A 377 -8.77 -5.51 -2.10
C PHE A 377 -9.63 -6.33 -3.06
N ILE A 378 -10.55 -7.13 -2.52
CA ILE A 378 -11.54 -7.86 -3.31
C ILE A 378 -12.36 -6.89 -4.17
N GLY A 379 -12.83 -5.78 -3.59
CA GLY A 379 -13.53 -4.73 -4.32
C GLY A 379 -12.73 -4.13 -5.48
N ILE A 380 -11.42 -3.91 -5.28
CA ILE A 380 -10.51 -3.46 -6.35
C ILE A 380 -10.40 -4.54 -7.44
N PHE A 381 -10.25 -5.81 -7.09
CA PHE A 381 -10.14 -6.88 -8.10
C PHE A 381 -11.41 -6.99 -8.96
N PHE A 382 -12.58 -6.81 -8.36
CA PHE A 382 -13.85 -6.70 -9.11
C PHE A 382 -13.89 -5.46 -9.99
N ALA A 383 -13.48 -4.29 -9.49
CA ALA A 383 -13.50 -3.04 -10.25
C ALA A 383 -12.57 -3.07 -11.48
N PHE A 384 -11.44 -3.77 -11.38
CA PHE A 384 -10.45 -3.90 -12.46
C PHE A 384 -10.67 -5.13 -13.36
N GLY A 385 -11.66 -5.99 -13.06
CA GLY A 385 -12.01 -7.14 -13.89
C GLY A 385 -10.90 -8.20 -13.98
N VAL A 386 -10.18 -8.46 -12.88
CA VAL A 386 -9.10 -9.45 -12.87
C VAL A 386 -9.67 -10.86 -12.72
N ASP A 387 -10.05 -11.45 -13.85
CA ASP A 387 -10.69 -12.77 -13.91
C ASP A 387 -9.84 -13.90 -13.30
N GLU A 388 -8.51 -13.76 -13.30
CA GLU A 388 -7.57 -14.74 -12.71
C GLU A 388 -7.77 -14.93 -11.19
N LEU A 389 -8.21 -13.89 -10.47
CA LEU A 389 -8.37 -13.89 -9.01
C LEU A 389 -9.84 -13.92 -8.57
N VAL A 390 -10.78 -13.59 -9.45
CA VAL A 390 -12.22 -13.51 -9.15
C VAL A 390 -13.02 -14.67 -9.75
N GLY A 391 -12.54 -15.29 -10.83
CA GLY A 391 -13.29 -16.28 -11.61
C GLY A 391 -13.54 -17.63 -10.92
N ARG A 392 -12.88 -17.91 -9.79
CA ARG A 392 -13.11 -19.13 -8.99
C ARG A 392 -13.38 -18.78 -7.53
N ALA A 393 -14.42 -19.38 -6.95
CA ALA A 393 -14.73 -19.24 -5.52
C ALA A 393 -13.56 -19.67 -4.60
N THR A 394 -12.67 -20.55 -5.07
CA THR A 394 -11.44 -20.94 -4.36
C THR A 394 -10.42 -19.80 -4.32
N SER A 395 -10.35 -18.95 -5.34
CA SER A 395 -9.39 -17.86 -5.43
C SER A 395 -9.63 -16.77 -4.36
N ILE A 396 -10.90 -16.56 -3.96
CA ILE A 396 -11.25 -15.64 -2.87
C ILE A 396 -10.74 -16.19 -1.52
N ILE A 397 -10.79 -17.51 -1.34
CA ILE A 397 -10.27 -18.18 -0.14
C ILE A 397 -8.74 -18.11 -0.14
N ASP A 398 -8.09 -18.25 -1.29
CA ASP A 398 -6.63 -18.11 -1.42
C ASP A 398 -6.17 -16.69 -1.05
N VAL A 399 -6.90 -15.65 -1.46
CA VAL A 399 -6.62 -14.25 -1.06
C VAL A 399 -6.82 -14.03 0.45
N LEU A 400 -7.72 -14.77 1.10
CA LEU A 400 -7.94 -14.75 2.54
C LEU A 400 -6.89 -15.55 3.32
N ALA A 401 -6.22 -16.51 2.67
CA ALA A 401 -5.24 -17.40 3.26
C ALA A 401 -3.78 -16.90 3.15
N ILE A 402 -3.53 -15.92 2.27
CA ILE A 402 -2.27 -15.16 2.14
C ILE A 402 -2.22 -14.06 3.20
#